data_AF-A0A3M1JVC9-F1
#
_entry.id   AF-A0A3M1JVC9-F1
#
_cell.length_a   1.000
_cell.length_b   1.000
_cell.length_c   1.000
_cell.angle_alpha   90.00
_cell.angle_beta   90.00
_cell.angle_gamma   90.00
#
_symmetry.space_group_name_H-M   'P 1'
#
loop_
_entity.id
_entity.type
_entity.pdbx_description
1 polymer ?
#
loop_
_entity_poly.entity_id
_entity_poly.type
_entity_poly.pdbx_seq_one_letter_code
_entity_poly.pdbx_strand_id
1 'polypeptide(L)'
;MLTATLTALPLLLNLALFAACAAAVWLAGTRLSRLADAISDRLRIGKALMGLVFLATATSLPEIVTVITAALANDAQLVLSNMFGGITFQTA
;
A
#
# COMPACT_ATOMS: atom_id res chain seq x y z
N MET A 1 22.34 1.81 1.39
CA MET A 1 22.83 0.73 0.52
C MET A 1 21.93 0.54 -0.72
N LEU A 2 20.59 0.42 -0.59
CA LEU A 2 19.67 0.32 -1.75
C LEU A 2 19.38 1.67 -2.47
N THR A 3 19.36 2.78 -1.74
CA THR A 3 19.12 4.13 -2.30
C THR A 3 20.26 4.63 -3.20
N ALA A 4 21.49 4.17 -2.96
CA ALA A 4 22.66 4.56 -3.75
C ALA A 4 22.73 3.85 -5.12
N THR A 5 22.08 2.70 -5.28
CA THR A 5 22.05 1.98 -6.57
C THR A 5 20.90 2.46 -7.46
N LEU A 6 19.75 2.84 -6.91
CA LEU A 6 18.60 3.37 -7.67
C LEU A 6 18.90 4.71 -8.36
N THR A 7 19.70 5.57 -7.72
CA THR A 7 20.12 6.87 -8.29
C THR A 7 21.23 6.76 -9.33
N ALA A 8 21.91 5.61 -9.42
CA ALA A 8 22.96 5.34 -10.40
C ALA A 8 22.40 4.73 -11.71
N LEU A 9 21.13 4.32 -11.75
CA LEU A 9 20.48 3.70 -12.91
C LEU A 9 19.92 4.76 -13.87
N PRO A 10 19.84 4.45 -15.19
CA PRO A 10 19.19 5.33 -16.15
C PRO A 10 17.72 5.56 -15.79
N LEU A 11 17.24 6.79 -15.98
CA LEU A 11 15.85 7.22 -15.66
C LEU A 11 14.80 6.24 -16.20
N LEU A 12 15.03 5.73 -17.42
CA LEU A 12 14.13 4.79 -18.09
C LEU A 12 13.92 3.49 -17.30
N LEU A 13 14.97 3.00 -16.63
CA LEU A 13 14.89 1.77 -15.84
C LEU A 13 14.13 1.99 -14.52
N ASN A 14 14.32 3.15 -13.88
CA ASN A 14 13.53 3.52 -12.69
C ASN A 14 12.03 3.63 -13.02
N LEU A 15 11.69 4.21 -14.18
CA LEU A 15 10.31 4.26 -14.68
C LEU A 15 9.75 2.87 -14.97
N ALA A 16 10.55 1.99 -15.59
CA ALA A 16 10.14 0.61 -15.85
C ALA A 16 9.91 -0.17 -14.55
N LEU A 17 10.79 0.00 -13.55
CA LEU A 17 10.66 -0.60 -12.23
C LEU A 17 9.39 -0.11 -11.52
N PHE A 18 9.15 1.20 -11.55
CA PHE A 18 7.92 1.80 -11.00
C PHE A 18 6.67 1.23 -11.68
N ALA A 19 6.65 1.15 -13.01
CA ALA A 19 5.53 0.58 -13.75
C ALA A 19 5.31 -0.90 -13.42
N ALA A 20 6.37 -1.68 -13.26
CA ALA A 20 6.30 -3.08 -12.85
C ALA A 20 5.72 -3.24 -11.43
N CYS A 21 6.17 -2.43 -10.47
CA CYS A 21 5.61 -2.41 -9.12
C CYS A 21 4.14 -1.98 -9.11
N ALA A 22 3.78 -0.94 -9.86
CA ALA A 22 2.40 -0.48 -9.99
C ALA A 22 1.49 -1.57 -10.58
N ALA A 23 1.95 -2.27 -11.62
CA ALA A 23 1.22 -3.39 -12.20
C ALA A 23 1.07 -4.56 -11.21
N ALA A 24 2.11 -4.87 -10.43
CA ALA A 24 2.05 -5.90 -9.39
C ALA A 24 1.02 -5.56 -8.31
N VAL A 25 1.00 -4.30 -7.84
CA VAL A 25 0.03 -3.82 -6.85
C VAL A 25 -1.40 -3.86 -7.41
N TRP A 26 -1.60 -3.44 -8.66
CA TRP A 26 -2.91 -3.52 -9.33
C TRP A 26 -3.41 -4.97 -9.41
N LEU A 27 -2.54 -5.89 -9.84
CA LEU A 27 -2.89 -7.30 -9.95
C LEU A 27 -3.17 -7.93 -8.57
N ALA A 28 -2.39 -7.55 -7.56
CA ALA A 28 -2.62 -7.98 -6.19
C ALA A 28 -3.98 -7.48 -5.67
N GLY A 29 -4.28 -6.19 -5.80
CA GLY A 29 -5.54 -5.59 -5.34
C GLY A 29 -6.78 -6.20 -6.00
N THR A 30 -6.74 -6.44 -7.31
CA THR A 30 -7.85 -7.07 -8.05
C THR A 30 -8.10 -8.53 -7.62
N ARG A 31 -7.03 -9.30 -7.36
CA ARG A 31 -7.16 -10.66 -6.81
C ARG A 31 -7.67 -10.66 -5.38
N LEU A 32 -7.18 -9.73 -4.57
CA LEU A 32 -7.56 -9.58 -3.16
C LEU A 32 -9.07 -9.28 -3.06
N SER A 33 -9.61 -8.39 -3.89
CA SER A 33 -11.06 -8.10 -3.92
C SER A 33 -11.92 -9.32 -4.21
N ARG A 34 -11.52 -10.20 -5.14
CA ARG A 34 -12.24 -11.46 -5.40
C ARG A 34 -12.20 -12.42 -4.20
N LEU A 35 -11.08 -12.43 -3.47
CA LEU A 35 -10.96 -13.20 -2.23
C LEU A 35 -11.85 -12.62 -1.13
N ALA A 36 -11.99 -11.29 -1.06
CA ALA A 36 -12.92 -10.62 -0.15
C ALA A 36 -14.36 -11.10 -0.35
N ASP A 37 -14.82 -11.16 -1.61
CA ASP A 37 -16.16 -11.65 -1.96
C ASP A 37 -16.33 -13.11 -1.54
N ALA A 38 -15.34 -13.97 -1.83
CA ALA A 38 -15.37 -15.37 -1.44
C ALA A 38 -15.38 -15.57 0.09
N ILE A 39 -14.69 -14.71 0.84
CA ILE A 39 -14.72 -14.69 2.31
C ILE A 39 -16.08 -14.21 2.81
N SER A 40 -16.66 -13.17 2.20
CA SER A 40 -17.99 -12.65 2.53
C SER A 40 -19.06 -13.73 2.40
N ASP A 41 -19.02 -14.48 1.29
CA ASP A 41 -19.99 -15.54 1.01
C ASP A 41 -19.86 -16.71 2.00
N ARG A 42 -18.64 -17.03 2.45
CA ARG A 42 -18.39 -18.10 3.46
C ARG A 42 -18.77 -17.68 4.88
N LEU A 43 -18.46 -16.44 5.27
CA LEU A 43 -18.71 -15.93 6.61
C LEU A 43 -20.16 -15.43 6.79
N ARG A 44 -20.96 -15.37 5.72
CA ARG A 44 -22.33 -14.82 5.69
C ARG A 44 -22.41 -13.38 6.21
N ILE A 45 -21.28 -12.67 6.22
CA ILE A 45 -21.20 -11.24 6.48
C ILE A 45 -21.60 -10.52 5.19
N GLY A 46 -22.42 -9.48 5.32
CA GLY A 46 -22.91 -8.75 4.15
C GLY A 46 -21.75 -8.17 3.32
N LYS A 47 -21.86 -8.26 2.00
CA LYS A 47 -20.82 -7.78 1.05
C LYS A 47 -20.43 -6.33 1.28
N ALA A 48 -21.35 -5.50 1.76
CA ALA A 48 -21.08 -4.12 2.15
C ALA A 48 -20.10 -4.00 3.33
N LEU A 49 -20.28 -4.78 4.39
CA LEU A 49 -19.36 -4.78 5.53
C LEU A 49 -17.99 -5.34 5.15
N MET A 50 -17.96 -6.42 4.37
CA MET A 50 -16.70 -6.97 3.89
C MET A 50 -15.97 -5.97 2.99
N GLY A 51 -16.68 -5.32 2.06
CA GLY A 51 -16.14 -4.27 1.20
C GLY A 51 -15.58 -3.08 1.98
N LEU A 52 -16.26 -2.62 3.04
CA LEU A 52 -15.78 -1.55 3.91
C LEU A 52 -14.47 -1.92 4.62
N VAL A 53 -14.42 -3.08 5.26
CA VAL A 53 -13.20 -3.56 5.95
C VAL A 53 -12.05 -3.73 4.95
N PHE A 54 -12.34 -4.28 3.77
CA PHE A 54 -11.33 -4.51 2.75
C PHE A 54 -10.78 -3.22 2.18
N LEU A 55 -11.66 -2.27 1.87
CA LEU A 55 -11.27 -0.96 1.35
C LEU A 55 -10.36 -0.26 2.35
N ALA A 56 -10.78 -0.18 3.62
CA ALA A 56 -9.99 0.43 4.69
C ALA A 56 -8.62 -0.24 4.86
N THR A 57 -8.57 -1.58 4.80
CA THR A 57 -7.32 -2.32 4.93
C THR A 57 -6.40 -2.08 3.72
N ALA A 58 -6.95 -2.12 2.51
CA ALA A 58 -6.19 -1.96 1.27
C ALA A 58 -5.59 -0.55 1.14
N THR A 59 -6.30 0.48 1.60
CA THR A 59 -5.83 1.87 1.56
C THR A 59 -4.74 2.15 2.60
N SER A 60 -4.80 1.51 3.78
CA SER A 60 -3.82 1.75 4.85
C SER A 60 -2.62 0.78 4.83
N LEU A 61 -2.66 -0.29 4.03
CA LEU A 61 -1.55 -1.26 3.94
C LEU A 61 -0.21 -0.60 3.54
N PRO A 62 -0.15 0.27 2.52
CA PRO A 62 1.11 0.92 2.12
C PRO A 62 1.66 1.85 3.21
N GLU A 63 0.77 2.51 3.95
CA GLU A 63 1.12 3.40 5.05
C GLU A 63 1.77 2.61 6.18
N ILE A 64 1.21 1.46 6.56
CA ILE A 64 1.78 0.55 7.57
C ILE A 64 3.18 0.10 7.18
N VAL A 65 3.37 -0.33 5.92
CA VAL A 65 4.70 -0.73 5.42
C VAL A 65 5.70 0.42 5.55
N THR A 66 5.30 1.62 5.13
CA THR A 66 6.15 2.81 5.18
C THR A 66 6.50 3.20 6.62
N VAL A 67 5.52 3.20 7.54
CA VAL A 67 5.76 3.45 8.98
C VAL A 67 6.73 2.43 9.57
N ILE A 68 6.55 1.13 9.30
CA ILE A 68 7.44 0.09 9.83
C ILE A 68 8.86 0.28 9.28
N THR A 69 9.02 0.51 7.99
CA THR A 69 10.35 0.72 7.38
C THR A 69 11.04 1.96 7.94
N ALA A 70 10.30 3.06 8.16
CA ALA A 70 10.81 4.29 8.75
C ALA A 70 11.20 4.10 10.23
N ALA A 71 10.38 3.39 11.01
CA ALA A 71 10.67 3.09 12.41
C ALA A 71 11.93 2.22 12.55
N LEU A 72 12.09 1.22 11.68
CA LEU A 72 13.30 0.40 11.62
C LEU A 72 14.54 1.21 11.19
N ALA A 73 14.36 2.24 10.39
CA ALA A 73 15.41 3.18 10.00
C ALA A 73 15.69 4.27 11.06
N ASN A 74 14.99 4.24 12.22
CA ASN A 74 15.05 5.26 13.27
C ASN A 74 14.67 6.67 12.77
N ASP A 75 13.85 6.76 11.72
CA ASP A 75 13.42 8.02 11.12
C ASP A 75 12.04 8.44 11.66
N ALA A 76 12.05 9.08 12.82
CA ALA A 76 10.83 9.56 13.47
C ALA A 76 10.08 10.61 12.64
N GLN A 77 10.80 11.41 11.84
CA GLN A 77 10.19 12.43 10.98
C GLN A 77 9.38 11.79 9.84
N LEU A 78 9.93 10.73 9.22
CA LEU A 78 9.22 10.00 8.18
C LEU A 78 7.99 9.24 8.73
N VAL A 79 8.09 8.69 9.94
CA VAL A 79 6.93 8.10 10.62
C VAL A 79 5.81 9.13 10.83
N LEU A 80 6.13 10.28 11.42
CA LEU A 80 5.15 11.32 11.70
C LEU A 80 4.53 11.89 10.43
N SER A 81 5.36 12.21 9.43
CA SER A 81 4.88 12.78 8.16
C SER A 81 3.97 11.81 7.39
N ASN A 82 4.26 10.52 7.40
CA ASN A 82 3.38 9.51 6.79
C ASN A 82 2.03 9.41 7.52
N MET A 83 2.03 9.40 8.86
CA MET A 83 0.79 9.32 9.65
C MET A 83 -0.13 10.53 9.42
N PHE A 84 0.41 11.76 9.49
CA PHE A 84 -0.38 12.97 9.27
C PHE A 84 -0.74 13.17 7.80
N GLY A 85 0.19 12.84 6.90
CA GLY A 85 -0.02 12.92 5.45
C GLY A 85 -1.14 12.00 4.98
N GLY A 86 -1.15 10.74 5.43
CA GLY A 86 -2.19 9.76 5.09
C GLY A 86 -3.59 10.22 5.48
N ILE A 87 -3.76 10.67 6.73
CA ILE A 87 -5.07 11.17 7.22
C ILE A 87 -5.52 12.39 6.42
N THR A 88 -4.61 13.31 6.14
CA THR A 88 -4.92 14.52 5.36
C THR A 88 -5.34 14.16 3.95
N PHE A 89 -4.64 13.23 3.29
CA PHE A 89 -4.96 12.78 1.93
C PHE A 89 -6.28 12.00 1.85
N GLN A 90 -6.62 11.24 2.89
CA GLN A 90 -7.87 10.45 2.93
C GLN A 90 -9.11 11.30 3.27
N THR A 91 -8.92 12.45 3.94
CA THR A 91 -10.04 13.28 4.46
C THR A 91 -10.26 14.57 3.67
N ALA A 92 -9.24 15.13 3.02
CA ALA A 92 -9.33 16.32 2.17
C ALA A 92 -9.92 16.01 0.79
#